data_AF-A0A3Q1I2V7-F1
#
_entry.id   AF-A0A3Q1I2V7-F1
#
_cell.length_a   1.000
_cell.length_b   1.000
_cell.length_c   1.000
_cell.angle_alpha   90.00
_cell.angle_beta   90.00
_cell.angle_gamma   90.00
#
_symmetry.space_group_name_H-M   'P 1'
#
loop_
_entity.id
_entity.type
_entity.pdbx_description
1 polymer ?
#
loop_
_entity_poly.entity_id
_entity_poly.type
_entity_poly.pdbx_seq_one_letter_code
_entity_poly.pdbx_strand_id
1 'polypeptide(L)'
;MADRENLVYQAKLAEQAERYDEMVESMKKVASMDVELTVEERNLLSVAYKNVIGARRASWRIISSLEQKEENKGGEDKLKMIREYRKTVEKELKSICNDILDVLDKHLILAATTGESKVFYYKM
;
A
#
# COMPACT_ATOMS: atom_id res chain seq x y z
N MET A 1 3.17 -19.62 16.31
CA MET A 1 4.55 -19.30 15.89
C MET A 1 4.80 -19.76 14.46
N ALA A 2 4.57 -21.03 14.11
CA ALA A 2 4.71 -21.53 12.74
C ALA A 2 3.93 -20.71 11.69
N ASP A 3 2.69 -20.30 11.99
CA ASP A 3 1.89 -19.52 11.04
C ASP A 3 2.45 -18.11 10.78
N ARG A 4 3.01 -17.45 11.79
CA ARG A 4 3.65 -16.13 11.65
C ARG A 4 4.90 -16.23 10.78
N GLU A 5 5.75 -17.20 11.08
CA GLU A 5 6.99 -17.44 10.31
C GLU A 5 6.68 -17.80 8.85
N ASN A 6 5.65 -18.61 8.61
CA ASN A 6 5.19 -18.94 7.27
C ASN A 6 4.70 -17.70 6.50
N LEU A 7 3.93 -16.81 7.15
CA LEU A 7 3.45 -15.57 6.53
C LEU A 7 4.61 -14.61 6.22
N VAL A 8 5.58 -14.48 7.13
CA VAL A 8 6.78 -13.66 6.89
C VAL A 8 7.62 -14.24 5.76
N TYR A 9 7.75 -15.57 5.69
CA TYR A 9 8.45 -16.23 4.60
C TYR A 9 7.73 -16.03 3.25
N GLN A 10 6.39 -16.14 3.22
CA GLN A 10 5.59 -15.82 2.04
C GLN A 10 5.76 -14.36 1.60
N ALA A 11 5.78 -13.41 2.54
CA ALA A 11 6.04 -12.01 2.22
C ALA A 11 7.43 -11.80 1.58
N LYS A 12 8.46 -12.49 2.09
CA LYS A 12 9.80 -12.47 1.49
C LYS A 12 9.81 -13.05 0.08
N LEU A 13 9.13 -14.17 -0.15
CA LEU A 13 9.00 -14.74 -1.50
C LEU A 13 8.28 -13.78 -2.46
N ALA A 14 7.19 -13.14 -1.99
CA ALA A 14 6.44 -12.16 -2.76
C ALA A 14 7.30 -10.92 -3.08
N GLU A 15 8.14 -10.46 -2.15
CA GLU A 15 9.10 -9.38 -2.38
C GLU A 15 10.08 -9.74 -3.51
N GLN A 16 10.69 -10.94 -3.46
CA GLN A 16 11.62 -11.40 -4.51
C GLN A 16 10.95 -11.55 -5.89
N ALA A 17 9.64 -11.83 -5.90
CA ALA A 17 8.85 -11.94 -7.11
C ALA A 17 8.19 -10.61 -7.53
N GLU A 18 8.46 -9.50 -6.83
CA GLU A 18 7.85 -8.19 -7.02
C GLU A 18 6.30 -8.20 -6.94
N ARG A 19 5.72 -9.20 -6.28
CA ARG A 19 4.26 -9.33 -6.08
C ARG A 19 3.83 -8.63 -4.79
N TYR A 20 4.00 -7.30 -4.76
CA TYR A 20 3.79 -6.49 -3.55
C TYR A 20 2.37 -6.51 -3.00
N ASP A 21 1.34 -6.74 -3.84
CA ASP A 21 -0.04 -6.89 -3.37
C ASP A 21 -0.20 -8.12 -2.46
N GLU A 22 0.41 -9.27 -2.80
CA GLU A 22 0.41 -10.46 -1.94
C GLU A 22 1.30 -10.30 -0.71
N MET A 23 2.39 -9.52 -0.85
CA MET A 23 3.23 -9.15 0.27
C MET A 23 2.44 -8.34 1.30
N VAL A 24 1.60 -7.39 0.86
CA VAL A 24 0.68 -6.65 1.73
C VAL A 24 -0.29 -7.61 2.42
N GLU A 25 -0.93 -8.53 1.70
CA GLU A 25 -1.87 -9.49 2.30
C GLU A 25 -1.22 -10.34 3.40
N SER A 26 0.00 -10.83 3.16
CA SER A 26 0.74 -11.65 4.11
C SER A 26 1.13 -10.85 5.35
N MET A 27 1.67 -9.64 5.16
CA MET A 27 2.10 -8.78 6.26
C MET A 27 0.93 -8.20 7.07
N LYS A 28 -0.24 -8.01 6.47
CA LYS A 28 -1.47 -7.66 7.19
C LYS A 28 -1.88 -8.75 8.16
N LYS A 29 -1.83 -10.02 7.74
CA LYS A 29 -2.13 -11.15 8.64
C LYS A 29 -1.17 -11.21 9.82
N VAL A 30 0.11 -10.90 9.60
CA VAL A 30 1.11 -10.79 10.68
C VAL A 30 0.78 -9.62 11.61
N ALA A 31 0.42 -8.46 11.08
CA ALA A 31 0.04 -7.28 11.88
C ALA A 31 -1.22 -7.54 12.74
N SER A 32 -2.22 -8.23 12.19
CA SER A 32 -3.46 -8.58 12.90
C SER A 32 -3.30 -9.67 13.98
N MET A 33 -2.07 -10.14 14.24
CA MET A 33 -1.80 -11.00 15.40
C MET A 33 -1.65 -10.21 16.71
N ASP A 34 -1.73 -8.87 16.66
CA ASP A 34 -1.68 -7.95 17.81
C ASP A 34 -0.45 -8.13 18.72
N VAL A 35 0.66 -8.56 18.12
CA VAL A 35 1.95 -8.70 18.78
C VAL A 35 2.94 -7.77 18.09
N GLU A 36 3.81 -7.12 18.87
CA GLU A 36 4.79 -6.19 18.35
C GLU A 36 5.60 -6.80 17.19
N LEU A 37 5.71 -6.05 16.11
CA LEU A 37 6.53 -6.44 14.95
C LEU A 37 8.00 -6.22 15.26
N THR A 38 8.81 -7.20 14.88
CA THR A 38 10.25 -7.06 14.81
C THR A 38 10.64 -5.99 13.79
N VAL A 39 11.89 -5.51 13.86
CA VAL A 39 12.41 -4.53 12.91
C VAL A 39 12.31 -5.04 11.46
N GLU A 40 12.59 -6.32 11.24
CA GLU A 40 12.49 -6.94 9.91
C GLU A 40 11.05 -6.95 9.39
N GLU A 41 10.10 -7.44 10.19
CA GLU A 41 8.68 -7.50 9.81
C GLU A 41 8.11 -6.12 9.55
N ARG A 42 8.49 -5.12 10.36
CA ARG A 42 8.07 -3.74 10.18
C ARG A 42 8.59 -3.16 8.86
N ASN A 43 9.83 -3.47 8.51
CA ASN A 43 10.41 -3.06 7.23
C ASN A 43 9.71 -3.74 6.06
N LEU A 44 9.42 -5.05 6.14
CA LEU A 44 8.67 -5.77 5.11
C LEU A 44 7.29 -5.15 4.87
N LEU A 45 6.55 -4.85 5.93
CA LEU A 45 5.25 -4.18 5.83
C LEU A 45 5.37 -2.82 5.12
N SER A 46 6.35 -2.01 5.51
CA SER A 46 6.59 -0.69 4.91
C SER A 46 6.96 -0.78 3.43
N VAL A 47 7.85 -1.71 3.07
CA VAL A 47 8.24 -1.97 1.67
C VAL A 47 7.04 -2.39 0.83
N ALA A 48 6.20 -3.29 1.35
CA ALA A 48 5.01 -3.78 0.65
C ALA A 48 4.07 -2.62 0.28
N TYR A 49 3.59 -1.86 1.28
CA TYR A 49 2.66 -0.75 1.03
C TYR A 49 3.29 0.37 0.20
N LYS A 50 4.56 0.72 0.44
CA LYS A 50 5.26 1.76 -0.33
C LYS A 50 5.29 1.43 -1.82
N ASN A 51 5.53 0.17 -2.18
CA ASN A 51 5.57 -0.25 -3.59
C ASN A 51 4.18 -0.25 -4.22
N VAL A 52 3.16 -0.79 -3.55
CA VAL A 52 1.78 -0.79 -4.05
C VAL A 52 1.27 0.64 -4.25
N ILE A 53 1.42 1.51 -3.24
CA ILE A 53 1.05 2.93 -3.32
C ILE A 53 1.86 3.65 -4.41
N GLY A 54 3.16 3.38 -4.49
CA GLY A 54 4.07 3.97 -5.47
C GLY A 54 3.64 3.69 -6.91
N ALA A 55 3.30 2.43 -7.22
CA ALA A 55 2.80 2.02 -8.53
C ALA A 55 1.48 2.73 -8.89
N ARG A 56 0.53 2.80 -7.94
CA ARG A 56 -0.78 3.44 -8.16
C ARG A 56 -0.66 4.96 -8.32
N ARG A 57 0.22 5.61 -7.55
CA ARG A 57 0.57 7.04 -7.73
C ARG A 57 1.23 7.31 -9.08
N ALA A 58 2.11 6.42 -9.56
CA ALA A 58 2.71 6.56 -10.88
C ALA A 58 1.65 6.46 -11.98
N SER A 59 0.77 5.46 -11.90
CA SER A 59 -0.39 5.33 -12.81
C SER A 59 -1.25 6.60 -12.81
N TRP A 60 -1.65 7.10 -11.64
CA TRP A 60 -2.47 8.31 -11.50
C TRP A 60 -1.83 9.54 -12.16
N ARG A 61 -0.51 9.74 -11.98
CA ARG A 61 0.22 10.85 -12.62
C ARG A 61 0.21 10.75 -14.14
N ILE A 62 0.39 9.54 -14.68
CA ILE A 62 0.38 9.31 -16.13
C ILE A 62 -1.02 9.63 -16.69
N ILE A 63 -2.07 9.10 -16.08
CA ILE A 63 -3.45 9.34 -16.52
C ILE A 63 -3.83 10.81 -16.43
N SER A 64 -3.44 11.50 -15.35
CA SER A 64 -3.67 12.95 -15.20
C SER A 64 -2.96 13.76 -16.30
N SER A 65 -1.74 13.36 -16.68
CA SER A 65 -1.02 14.00 -17.80
C SER A 65 -1.70 13.73 -19.15
N LEU A 66 -2.26 12.53 -19.35
CA LEU A 66 -3.02 12.21 -20.56
C LEU A 66 -4.32 13.01 -20.65
N GLU A 67 -5.03 13.19 -19.54
CA GLU A 67 -6.23 14.03 -19.47
C GLU A 67 -5.93 15.46 -19.92
N GLN A 68 -4.92 16.09 -19.32
CA GLN A 68 -4.53 17.47 -19.66
C GLN A 68 -4.13 17.61 -21.14
N LYS A 69 -3.48 16.60 -21.73
CA LYS A 69 -3.14 16.60 -23.16
C LYS A 69 -4.36 16.48 -24.07
N GLU A 70 -5.38 15.73 -23.65
CA GLU A 70 -6.59 15.52 -24.45
C GLU A 70 -7.58 16.68 -24.33
N GLU A 71 -7.63 17.35 -23.17
CA GLU A 71 -8.39 18.60 -22.99
C GLU A 71 -7.98 19.67 -24.02
N ASN A 72 -6.70 19.75 -24.35
CA ASN A 72 -6.18 20.71 -25.33
C ASN A 72 -6.56 20.40 -26.79
N LYS A 73 -7.08 19.20 -27.08
CA LYS A 73 -7.42 18.77 -28.46
C LYS A 73 -8.92 18.82 -28.78
N GLY A 74 -9.78 19.04 -27.78
CA GLY A 74 -11.23 19.18 -27.96
C GLY A 74 -12.01 17.87 -28.20
N GLY A 75 -11.44 16.69 -27.89
CA GLY A 75 -12.14 15.40 -28.03
C GLY A 75 -12.94 15.00 -26.78
N GLU A 76 -14.24 15.27 -26.74
CA GLU A 76 -15.08 15.07 -25.55
C GLU A 76 -15.23 13.59 -25.11
N ASP A 77 -15.43 12.66 -26.05
CA ASP A 77 -15.64 11.24 -25.71
C ASP A 77 -14.41 10.59 -25.07
N LYS A 78 -13.23 10.82 -25.67
CA LYS A 78 -11.95 10.32 -25.13
C LYS A 78 -11.64 10.95 -23.78
N LEU A 79 -11.91 12.24 -23.63
CA LEU A 79 -11.72 12.95 -22.37
C LEU A 79 -12.58 12.34 -21.26
N LYS A 80 -13.84 12.00 -21.57
CA LYS A 80 -14.74 11.32 -20.61
C LYS A 80 -14.19 9.96 -20.18
N MET A 81 -13.71 9.14 -21.13
CA MET A 81 -13.09 7.84 -20.82
C MET A 81 -11.85 7.99 -19.91
N ILE A 82 -10.98 8.95 -20.20
CA ILE A 82 -9.77 9.20 -19.39
C ILE A 82 -10.15 9.63 -17.97
N ARG A 83 -11.13 10.53 -17.81
CA ARG A 83 -11.61 11.00 -16.51
C ARG A 83 -12.21 9.88 -15.68
N GLU A 84 -12.99 9.00 -16.29
CA GLU A 84 -13.56 7.83 -15.61
C GLU A 84 -12.46 6.88 -15.13
N TYR A 85 -11.47 6.60 -15.98
CA TYR A 85 -10.35 5.77 -15.60
C TYR A 85 -9.49 6.40 -14.49
N ARG A 86 -9.25 7.72 -14.53
CA ARG A 86 -8.55 8.45 -13.47
C ARG A 86 -9.24 8.27 -12.12
N LYS A 87 -10.58 8.39 -12.08
CA LYS A 87 -11.38 8.19 -10.86
C LYS A 87 -11.25 6.78 -10.30
N THR A 88 -11.17 5.76 -11.17
CA THR A 88 -10.91 4.38 -10.75
C THR A 88 -9.56 4.26 -10.04
N VAL A 89 -8.49 4.79 -10.65
CA VAL A 89 -7.15 4.78 -10.03
C VAL A 89 -7.12 5.58 -8.72
N GLU A 90 -7.82 6.71 -8.64
CA GLU A 90 -7.95 7.50 -7.39
C GLU A 90 -8.65 6.69 -6.29
N LYS A 91 -9.70 5.95 -6.63
CA LYS A 91 -10.42 5.10 -5.67
C LYS A 91 -9.54 3.97 -5.16
N GLU A 92 -8.79 3.30 -6.04
CA GLU A 92 -7.83 2.27 -5.66
C GLU A 92 -6.75 2.82 -4.73
N LEU A 93 -6.12 3.95 -5.11
CA LEU A 93 -5.09 4.59 -4.31
C LEU A 93 -5.62 4.98 -2.92
N LYS A 94 -6.81 5.58 -2.86
CA LYS A 94 -7.45 5.94 -1.59
C LYS A 94 -7.76 4.70 -0.74
N SER A 95 -8.23 3.62 -1.37
CA SER A 95 -8.49 2.35 -0.67
C SER A 95 -7.22 1.79 -0.04
N ILE A 96 -6.10 1.78 -0.76
CA ILE A 96 -4.82 1.27 -0.25
C ILE A 96 -4.29 2.14 0.89
N CYS A 97 -4.40 3.47 0.77
CA CYS A 97 -4.01 4.38 1.85
C CYS A 97 -4.87 4.19 3.11
N ASN A 98 -6.19 4.05 2.96
CA ASN A 98 -7.06 3.78 4.10
C ASN A 98 -6.76 2.42 4.73
N ASP A 99 -6.38 1.43 3.93
CA ASP A 99 -6.05 0.09 4.41
C ASP A 99 -4.82 0.09 5.35
N ILE A 100 -3.74 0.80 4.99
CA ILE A 100 -2.58 0.92 5.89
C ILE A 100 -2.91 1.75 7.14
N LEU A 101 -3.69 2.83 7.02
CA LEU A 101 -4.11 3.63 8.18
C LEU A 101 -4.91 2.78 9.17
N ASP A 102 -5.84 1.96 8.67
CA ASP A 102 -6.60 1.02 9.49
C ASP A 102 -5.70 0.01 10.19
N VAL A 103 -4.68 -0.53 9.51
CA VAL A 103 -3.73 -1.49 10.11
C VAL A 103 -2.88 -0.81 11.19
N LEU A 104 -2.45 0.43 10.97
CA LEU A 104 -1.69 1.21 11.93
C LEU A 104 -2.51 1.47 13.20
N ASP A 105 -3.73 1.98 13.04
CA ASP A 105 -4.59 2.39 14.16
C ASP A 105 -5.13 1.19 14.95
N LYS A 106 -5.56 0.11 14.27
CA LYS A 106 -6.21 -1.03 14.91
C LYS A 106 -5.25 -2.04 15.52
N HIS A 107 -4.02 -2.13 15.02
CA HIS A 107 -3.08 -3.19 15.40
C HIS A 107 -1.73 -2.64 15.84
N LEU A 108 -1.04 -1.89 14.97
CA LEU A 108 0.40 -1.65 15.13
C LEU A 108 0.73 -0.58 16.19
N ILE A 109 -0.01 0.53 16.22
CA ILE A 109 0.20 1.59 17.21
C ILE A 109 -0.18 1.09 18.62
N LEU A 110 -1.21 0.27 18.72
CA LEU A 110 -1.65 -0.33 20.00
C LEU A 110 -0.64 -1.36 20.52
N ALA A 111 -0.04 -2.16 19.64
CA ALA A 111 0.97 -3.17 20.00
C ALA A 111 2.38 -2.60 20.21
N ALA A 112 2.64 -1.33 19.84
CA ALA A 112 3.95 -0.71 19.93
C ALA A 112 4.35 -0.41 21.38
N THR A 113 5.39 -1.07 21.90
CA THR A 113 5.87 -0.85 23.27
C THR A 113 7.03 0.15 23.34
N THR A 114 7.88 0.18 22.31
CA THR A 114 9.08 1.02 22.27
C THR A 114 8.82 2.39 21.62
N GLY A 115 9.63 3.39 21.99
CA GLY A 115 9.57 4.71 21.34
C GLY A 115 9.90 4.65 19.85
N GLU A 116 10.87 3.80 19.47
CA GLU A 116 11.26 3.60 18.07
C GLU A 116 10.13 3.01 17.22
N SER A 117 9.40 2.01 17.74
CA SER A 117 8.27 1.43 17.03
C SER A 117 7.14 2.43 16.83
N LYS A 118 6.82 3.22 17.85
CA LYS A 118 5.82 4.30 17.75
C LYS A 118 6.22 5.35 16.70
N VAL A 119 7.45 5.86 16.75
CA VAL A 119 7.94 6.86 15.78
C VAL A 119 7.88 6.31 14.36
N PHE A 120 8.22 5.04 14.16
CA PHE A 120 8.13 4.41 12.84
C PHE A 120 6.69 4.39 12.33
N TYR A 121 5.73 3.97 13.16
CA TYR A 121 4.33 3.87 12.74
C TYR A 121 3.68 5.24 12.52
N TYR A 122 3.98 6.25 13.33
CA TYR A 122 3.48 7.61 13.09
C TYR A 122 4.09 8.30 11.87
N LYS A 123 5.24 7.83 11.38
CA LYS A 123 5.87 8.32 10.15
C LYS A 123 5.24 7.70 8.90
N MET A 124 4.82 6.43 8.98
CA MET A 124 4.19 5.70 7.88
C MET A 124 2.88 6.35 7.46
#